data_AF-A0A7J4EQP1-F1
#
_entry.id   AF-A0A7J4EQP1-F1
#
_cell.length_a   1.000
_cell.length_b   1.000
_cell.length_c   1.000
_cell.angle_alpha   90.00
_cell.angle_beta   90.00
_cell.angle_gamma   90.00
#
_symmetry.space_group_name_H-M   'P 1'
#
loop_
_entity.id
_entity.type
_entity.pdbx_description
1 polymer ?
#
loop_
_entity_poly.entity_id
_entity_poly.type
_entity_poly.pdbx_seq_one_letter_code
_entity_poly.pdbx_strand_id
1 'polypeptide(L)'
;MIKIREGKVLLCNSSKLWMGDPINEIFQGYLKIWNPEVFDNLCDHYSTSEKLASDFEKILYQIYPEIYEVLARRVSNEDALFQILEGDAYALVIMDGLSLREGVLLNQDLSAEYKVVFKYSFSTIPSDTNFYTHKYFNADSPAILEKMENLPFEFKKVLRCEDVISYSPSKDKVVVWSRFPDKKLHELRESFSMCDLVDIYQDTKKILICILNSLFDNFDKVYVTSDHGYIIDQYIWKGLRDFPSDKRYSNAMSESLKKYCKFINGYWLLTGRYNTIKRGRHGNIRHGGLSFLEVITPFIEICKRSRNEK
;
A
#
# COMPACT_ATOMS: atom_id res chain seq x y z
N MET A 1 3.89 19.82 6.38
CA MET A 1 2.93 19.64 7.48
C MET A 1 3.52 19.32 8.88
N ILE A 2 4.31 18.25 9.06
CA ILE A 2 4.68 17.75 10.41
C ILE A 2 6.15 17.97 10.81
N LYS A 3 6.43 17.94 12.11
CA LYS A 3 7.74 17.68 12.74
C LYS A 3 7.62 16.52 13.73
N ILE A 4 8.68 15.74 13.89
CA ILE A 4 8.79 14.69 14.90
C ILE A 4 9.73 15.20 16.00
N ARG A 5 9.27 15.20 17.25
CA ARG A 5 10.09 15.59 18.42
C ARG A 5 9.76 14.64 19.57
N GLU A 6 10.80 14.10 20.21
CA GLU A 6 10.67 13.23 21.39
C GLU A 6 9.63 12.11 21.21
N GLY A 7 9.64 11.45 20.04
CA GLY A 7 8.71 10.35 19.74
C GLY A 7 7.24 10.78 19.56
N LYS A 8 6.98 12.05 19.25
CA LYS A 8 5.63 12.58 18.99
C LYS A 8 5.56 13.32 17.66
N VAL A 9 4.41 13.20 17.00
CA VAL A 9 4.08 13.97 15.80
C VAL A 9 3.49 15.32 16.20
N LEU A 10 4.07 16.39 15.70
CA LEU A 10 3.60 17.76 15.88
C LEU A 10 3.15 18.33 14.54
N LEU A 11 1.91 18.83 14.47
CA LEU A 11 1.43 19.58 13.31
C LEU A 11 1.97 21.02 13.40
N CYS A 12 2.90 21.37 12.51
CA CYS A 12 3.52 22.69 12.52
C CYS A 12 2.95 23.63 11.45
N ASN A 13 2.36 23.09 10.40
CA ASN A 13 1.69 23.87 9.36
C ASN A 13 0.54 23.04 8.78
N SER A 14 -0.67 23.24 9.32
CA SER A 14 -1.90 22.62 8.84
C SER A 14 -2.54 23.40 7.69
N SER A 15 -2.08 24.62 7.38
CA SER A 15 -2.70 25.50 6.38
C SER A 15 -2.82 24.84 5.00
N LYS A 16 -1.85 23.98 4.66
CA LYS A 16 -1.82 23.21 3.40
C LYS A 16 -2.84 22.08 3.32
N LEU A 17 -3.42 21.64 4.44
CA LEU A 17 -4.54 20.68 4.43
C LEU A 17 -5.82 21.32 3.86
N TRP A 18 -5.96 22.65 3.98
CA TRP A 18 -7.17 23.37 3.56
C TRP A 18 -6.96 24.17 2.27
N MET A 19 -5.74 24.68 2.04
CA MET A 19 -5.42 25.56 0.91
C MET A 19 -4.60 24.88 -0.19
N GLY A 20 -4.21 23.62 -0.01
CA GLY A 20 -3.36 22.90 -0.93
C GLY A 20 -3.90 21.51 -1.25
N ASP A 21 -2.97 20.60 -1.52
CA ASP A 21 -3.27 19.19 -1.70
C ASP A 21 -3.11 18.43 -0.36
N PRO A 22 -4.22 18.12 0.33
CA PRO A 22 -4.14 17.45 1.62
C PRO A 22 -3.61 16.01 1.52
N ILE A 23 -3.88 15.30 0.42
CA ILE A 23 -3.44 13.90 0.27
C ILE A 23 -1.94 13.85 0.02
N ASN A 24 -1.41 14.75 -0.82
CA ASN A 24 0.04 14.85 -0.95
C ASN A 24 0.71 15.27 0.36
N GLU A 25 0.14 16.20 1.14
CA GLU A 25 0.72 16.53 2.44
C GLU A 25 0.70 15.31 3.40
N ILE A 26 -0.36 14.49 3.40
CA ILE A 26 -0.41 13.23 4.15
C ILE A 26 0.72 12.30 3.73
N PHE A 27 0.87 12.08 2.42
CA PHE A 27 1.96 11.28 1.87
C PHE A 27 3.33 11.81 2.33
N GLN A 28 3.60 13.12 2.20
CA GLN A 28 4.83 13.75 2.67
C GLN A 28 5.02 13.61 4.20
N GLY A 29 3.93 13.58 4.97
CA GLY A 29 3.94 13.26 6.40
C GLY A 29 4.43 11.84 6.65
N TYR A 30 3.90 10.86 5.91
CA TYR A 30 4.34 9.48 6.00
C TYR A 30 5.78 9.27 5.54
N LEU A 31 6.25 9.97 4.51
CA LEU A 31 7.67 9.90 4.12
C LEU A 31 8.60 10.30 5.27
N LYS A 32 8.21 11.28 6.08
CA LYS A 32 8.99 11.69 7.26
C LYS A 32 8.90 10.70 8.40
N ILE A 33 7.72 10.09 8.61
CA ILE A 33 7.50 9.11 9.68
C ILE A 33 8.28 7.82 9.38
N TRP A 34 8.23 7.36 8.13
CA TRP A 34 8.84 6.10 7.68
C TRP A 34 10.26 6.27 7.13
N ASN A 35 10.91 7.42 7.35
CA ASN A 35 12.33 7.57 7.01
C ASN A 35 13.18 6.72 7.99
N PRO A 36 13.94 5.71 7.52
CA PRO A 36 14.76 4.88 8.41
C PRO A 36 16.05 5.55 8.88
N GLU A 37 16.49 6.67 8.27
CA GLU A 37 17.77 7.34 8.60
C GLU A 37 17.88 7.82 10.06
N VAL A 38 16.78 7.85 10.79
CA VAL A 38 16.72 8.32 12.19
C VAL A 38 16.79 7.18 13.21
N PHE A 39 16.98 5.92 12.79
CA PHE A 39 16.99 4.74 13.66
C PHE A 39 18.22 3.86 13.46
N ASP A 40 18.73 3.29 14.56
CA ASP A 40 19.90 2.40 14.55
C ASP A 40 19.58 0.99 14.02
N ASN A 41 18.33 0.55 14.13
CA ASN A 41 17.89 -0.74 13.59
C ASN A 41 16.44 -0.70 13.07
N LEU A 42 16.12 -1.64 12.17
CA LEU A 42 14.83 -1.68 11.49
C LEU A 42 13.66 -2.09 12.40
N CYS A 43 13.88 -2.89 13.46
CA CYS A 43 12.76 -3.25 14.34
C CYS A 43 12.28 -2.04 15.16
N ASP A 44 13.22 -1.25 15.71
CA ASP A 44 12.89 -0.01 16.42
C ASP A 44 12.27 1.03 15.47
N HIS A 45 12.77 1.09 14.23
CA HIS A 45 12.18 1.89 13.17
C HIS A 45 10.71 1.52 12.98
N TYR A 46 10.39 0.24 12.75
CA TYR A 46 9.01 -0.20 12.53
C TYR A 46 8.12 0.08 13.73
N SER A 47 8.56 -0.28 14.94
CA SER A 47 7.77 -0.11 16.16
C SER A 47 7.46 1.36 16.45
N THR A 48 8.47 2.24 16.34
CA THR A 48 8.31 3.67 16.62
C THR A 48 7.50 4.35 15.52
N SER A 49 7.82 4.08 14.26
CA SER A 49 7.16 4.72 13.11
C SER A 49 5.69 4.29 13.00
N GLU A 50 5.36 3.05 13.35
CA GLU A 50 3.98 2.56 13.39
C GLU A 50 3.13 3.31 14.42
N LYS A 51 3.69 3.56 15.60
CA LYS A 51 3.04 4.40 16.62
C LYS A 51 2.84 5.82 16.11
N LEU A 52 3.89 6.44 15.54
CA LEU A 52 3.83 7.80 15.00
C LEU A 52 2.82 7.92 13.86
N ALA A 53 2.74 6.91 12.99
CA ALA A 53 1.76 6.81 11.91
C ALA A 53 0.32 6.76 12.45
N SER A 54 0.07 5.98 13.50
CA SER A 54 -1.24 5.94 14.17
C SER A 54 -1.60 7.29 14.79
N ASP A 55 -0.67 7.89 15.52
CA ASP A 55 -0.88 9.19 16.17
C ASP A 55 -1.13 10.29 15.13
N PHE A 56 -0.36 10.31 14.05
CA PHE A 56 -0.50 11.27 12.96
C PHE A 56 -1.89 11.21 12.31
N GLU A 57 -2.32 10.01 11.90
CA GLU A 57 -3.64 9.82 11.31
C GLU A 57 -4.75 10.18 12.30
N LYS A 58 -4.57 9.87 13.58
CA LYS A 58 -5.55 10.19 14.63
C LYS A 58 -5.70 11.69 14.81
N ILE A 59 -4.60 12.43 14.82
CA ILE A 59 -4.63 13.88 14.90
C ILE A 59 -5.39 14.44 13.68
N LEU A 60 -5.11 13.95 12.47
CA LEU A 60 -5.80 14.40 11.26
C LEU A 60 -7.30 14.10 11.31
N TYR A 61 -7.70 12.90 11.73
CA TYR A 61 -9.10 12.56 11.92
C TYR A 61 -9.80 13.48 12.94
N GLN A 62 -9.12 13.86 14.02
CA GLN A 62 -9.69 14.71 15.05
C GLN A 62 -9.87 16.17 14.60
N ILE A 63 -8.95 16.71 13.79
CA ILE A 63 -9.00 18.11 13.35
C ILE A 63 -9.72 18.30 12.02
N TYR A 64 -9.75 17.26 11.17
CA TYR A 64 -10.29 17.32 9.81
C TYR A 64 -10.88 15.96 9.39
N PRO A 65 -11.99 15.50 10.00
CA PRO A 65 -12.58 14.20 9.70
C PRO A 65 -13.07 14.06 8.24
N GLU A 66 -13.39 15.16 7.56
CA GLU A 66 -13.79 15.20 6.15
C GLU A 66 -12.64 14.80 5.20
N ILE A 67 -11.41 14.69 5.71
CA ILE A 67 -10.26 14.19 4.94
C ILE A 67 -10.52 12.82 4.29
N TYR A 68 -11.31 11.96 4.92
CA TYR A 68 -11.67 10.65 4.36
C TYR A 68 -12.62 10.76 3.17
N GLU A 69 -13.44 11.82 3.08
CA GLU A 69 -14.25 12.12 1.90
C GLU A 69 -13.42 12.72 0.77
N VAL A 70 -12.41 13.52 1.11
CA VAL A 70 -11.41 14.00 0.14
C VAL A 70 -10.64 12.83 -0.45
N LEU A 71 -10.16 11.91 0.41
CA LEU A 71 -9.49 10.69 -0.01
C LEU A 71 -10.39 9.83 -0.91
N ALA A 72 -11.63 9.59 -0.52
CA ALA A 72 -12.57 8.79 -1.32
C ALA A 72 -12.82 9.38 -2.72
N ARG A 73 -12.99 10.70 -2.81
CA ARG A 73 -13.13 11.40 -4.09
C ARG A 73 -11.87 11.31 -4.94
N ARG A 74 -10.69 11.44 -4.32
CA ARG A 74 -9.39 11.26 -4.98
C ARG A 74 -9.25 9.87 -5.61
N VAL A 75 -9.51 8.81 -4.85
CA VAL A 75 -9.45 7.43 -5.37
C VAL A 75 -10.40 7.21 -6.55
N SER A 76 -11.55 7.90 -6.55
CA SER A 76 -12.54 7.76 -7.62
C SER A 76 -12.17 8.52 -8.90
N ASN A 77 -11.38 9.59 -8.78
CA ASN A 77 -11.10 10.52 -9.89
C ASN A 77 -9.68 10.40 -10.44
N GLU A 78 -8.73 9.94 -9.64
CA GLU A 78 -7.32 9.82 -10.02
C GLU A 78 -6.96 8.36 -10.24
N ASP A 79 -6.40 8.08 -11.42
CA ASP A 79 -6.04 6.72 -11.77
C ASP A 79 -4.76 6.67 -12.60
N ALA A 80 -3.63 6.73 -11.90
CA ALA A 80 -2.32 6.56 -12.51
C ALA A 80 -2.17 5.19 -13.19
N LEU A 81 -2.91 4.18 -12.74
CA LEU A 81 -2.82 2.84 -13.31
C LEU A 81 -3.47 2.77 -14.69
N PHE A 82 -4.65 3.38 -14.88
CA PHE A 82 -5.26 3.44 -16.21
C PHE A 82 -4.34 4.10 -17.23
N GLN A 83 -3.63 5.17 -16.85
CA GLN A 83 -2.66 5.83 -17.74
C GLN A 83 -1.53 4.89 -18.17
N ILE A 84 -1.08 3.98 -17.29
CA ILE A 84 -0.09 2.95 -17.65
C ILE A 84 -0.71 1.91 -18.57
N LEU A 85 -1.88 1.37 -18.20
CA LEU A 85 -2.55 0.28 -18.90
C LEU A 85 -2.99 0.67 -20.32
N GLU A 86 -3.31 1.95 -20.54
CA GLU A 86 -3.61 2.52 -21.87
C GLU A 86 -2.36 2.72 -22.74
N GLY A 87 -1.17 2.79 -22.15
CA GLY A 87 0.08 2.99 -22.88
C GLY A 87 0.43 1.84 -23.83
N ASP A 88 1.16 2.14 -24.89
CA ASP A 88 1.52 1.16 -25.94
C ASP A 88 2.51 0.09 -25.48
N ALA A 89 3.40 0.44 -24.54
CA ALA A 89 4.36 -0.48 -23.93
C ALA A 89 4.55 -0.16 -22.45
N TYR A 90 4.54 -1.18 -21.60
CA TYR A 90 4.78 -1.03 -20.16
C TYR A 90 5.20 -2.34 -19.49
N ALA A 91 5.98 -2.22 -18.42
CA ALA A 91 6.18 -3.26 -17.43
C ALA A 91 5.63 -2.77 -16.09
N LEU A 92 4.52 -3.37 -15.64
CA LEU A 92 3.85 -3.05 -14.40
C LEU A 92 4.03 -4.20 -13.40
N VAL A 93 4.50 -3.88 -12.20
CA VAL A 93 4.61 -4.81 -11.08
C VAL A 93 3.62 -4.38 -10.01
N ILE A 94 2.69 -5.27 -9.66
CA ILE A 94 1.77 -5.11 -8.54
C ILE A 94 2.26 -6.02 -7.41
N MET A 95 2.60 -5.42 -6.28
CA MET A 95 3.06 -6.09 -5.07
C MET A 95 1.90 -6.16 -4.07
N ASP A 96 1.33 -7.35 -3.90
CA ASP A 96 0.15 -7.61 -3.06
C ASP A 96 0.36 -7.15 -1.62
N GLY A 97 -0.43 -6.18 -1.16
CA GLY A 97 -0.35 -5.63 0.20
C GLY A 97 0.85 -4.73 0.49
N LEU A 98 1.59 -4.24 -0.51
CA LEU A 98 2.72 -3.34 -0.31
C LEU A 98 2.27 -1.97 0.22
N SER A 99 2.70 -1.62 1.44
CA SER A 99 2.32 -0.35 2.07
C SER A 99 3.42 0.71 1.91
N LEU A 100 3.11 1.96 2.28
CA LEU A 100 4.12 3.02 2.32
C LEU A 100 5.30 2.71 3.25
N ARG A 101 5.13 1.77 4.21
CA ARG A 101 6.20 1.32 5.10
C ARG A 101 7.35 0.73 4.31
N GLU A 102 7.04 -0.29 3.51
CA GLU A 102 8.00 -0.96 2.64
C GLU A 102 8.40 -0.04 1.48
N GLY A 103 7.45 0.74 0.94
CA GLY A 103 7.70 1.63 -0.19
C GLY A 103 8.80 2.67 0.06
N VAL A 104 8.86 3.26 1.27
CA VAL A 104 9.91 4.22 1.63
C VAL A 104 11.29 3.56 1.71
N LEU A 105 11.36 2.37 2.31
CA LEU A 105 12.61 1.60 2.40
C LEU A 105 13.07 1.14 1.02
N LEU A 106 12.15 0.64 0.18
CA LEU A 106 12.43 0.27 -1.22
C LEU A 106 12.95 1.47 -2.01
N ASN A 107 12.35 2.66 -1.85
CA ASN A 107 12.83 3.86 -2.52
C ASN A 107 14.30 4.15 -2.17
N GLN A 108 14.68 4.05 -0.90
CA GLN A 108 16.07 4.24 -0.48
C GLN A 108 17.00 3.18 -1.07
N ASP A 109 16.64 1.90 -0.90
CA ASP A 109 17.48 0.78 -1.32
C ASP A 109 17.65 0.71 -2.84
N LEU A 110 16.58 0.91 -3.60
CA LEU A 110 16.61 0.89 -5.06
C LEU A 110 17.31 2.12 -5.64
N SER A 111 17.25 3.26 -4.95
CA SER A 111 17.94 4.48 -5.40
C SER A 111 19.46 4.31 -5.46
N ALA A 112 20.06 3.33 -4.80
CA ALA A 112 21.49 3.04 -4.90
C ALA A 112 21.89 2.52 -6.29
N GLU A 113 21.00 1.77 -6.95
CA GLU A 113 21.31 1.05 -8.20
C GLU A 113 20.54 1.61 -9.41
N TYR A 114 19.37 2.19 -9.17
CA TYR A 114 18.44 2.65 -10.19
C TYR A 114 18.22 4.15 -10.13
N LYS A 115 17.61 4.71 -11.18
CA LYS A 115 16.95 6.01 -11.13
C LYS A 115 15.52 5.79 -10.70
N VAL A 116 15.17 6.25 -9.51
CA VAL A 116 13.87 6.02 -8.88
C VAL A 116 13.10 7.33 -8.78
N VAL A 117 11.82 7.31 -9.16
CA VAL A 117 10.86 8.38 -8.84
C VAL A 117 9.80 7.79 -7.92
N PHE A 118 9.76 8.27 -6.68
CA PHE A 118 8.82 7.78 -5.68
C PHE A 118 7.63 8.72 -5.50
N LYS A 119 6.44 8.19 -5.77
CA LYS A 119 5.14 8.85 -5.68
C LYS A 119 4.19 7.95 -4.88
N TYR A 120 2.93 8.34 -4.84
CA TYR A 120 1.84 7.49 -4.37
C TYR A 120 0.84 7.23 -5.50
N SER A 121 0.10 6.15 -5.35
CA SER A 121 -1.14 5.86 -6.05
C SER A 121 -2.20 5.52 -5.00
N PHE A 122 -3.31 4.94 -5.45
CA PHE A 122 -4.39 4.51 -4.59
C PHE A 122 -4.72 3.04 -4.78
N SER A 123 -5.10 2.41 -3.67
CA SER A 123 -5.93 1.20 -3.69
C SER A 123 -7.34 1.54 -4.22
N THR A 124 -8.15 0.51 -4.45
CA THR A 124 -9.60 0.69 -4.60
C THR A 124 -10.29 0.96 -3.26
N ILE A 125 -11.56 1.33 -3.33
CA ILE A 125 -12.45 1.42 -2.16
C ILE A 125 -13.65 0.50 -2.42
N PRO A 126 -13.80 -0.62 -1.69
CA PRO A 126 -12.93 -1.11 -0.61
C PRO A 126 -11.47 -1.45 -1.00
N SER A 127 -10.57 -1.31 -0.03
CA SER A 127 -9.11 -1.51 -0.17
C SER A 127 -8.75 -3.00 -0.05
N ASP A 128 -9.16 -3.79 -1.04
CA ASP A 128 -9.08 -5.24 -1.05
C ASP A 128 -8.82 -5.73 -2.49
N THR A 129 -7.97 -6.75 -2.61
CA THR A 129 -7.47 -7.31 -3.88
C THR A 129 -8.56 -7.60 -4.90
N ASN A 130 -9.73 -8.07 -4.46
CA ASN A 130 -10.81 -8.45 -5.38
C ASN A 130 -11.39 -7.21 -6.08
N PHE A 131 -11.58 -6.11 -5.34
CA PHE A 131 -12.06 -4.85 -5.93
C PHE A 131 -11.02 -4.24 -6.85
N TYR A 132 -9.73 -4.31 -6.48
CA TYR A 132 -8.64 -3.84 -7.31
C TYR A 132 -8.55 -4.61 -8.62
N THR A 133 -8.55 -5.94 -8.54
CA THR A 133 -8.47 -6.80 -9.72
C THR A 133 -9.67 -6.59 -10.63
N HIS A 134 -10.87 -6.45 -10.05
CA HIS A 134 -12.08 -6.22 -10.83
C HIS A 134 -12.05 -4.87 -11.55
N LYS A 135 -11.67 -3.79 -10.86
CA LYS A 135 -11.59 -2.44 -11.44
C LYS A 135 -10.62 -2.37 -12.63
N TYR A 136 -9.44 -2.96 -12.49
CA TYR A 136 -8.35 -2.77 -13.45
C TYR A 136 -8.21 -3.85 -14.51
N PHE A 137 -8.69 -5.06 -14.21
CA PHE A 137 -8.48 -6.21 -15.08
C PHE A 137 -9.78 -6.98 -15.37
N ASN A 138 -10.92 -6.53 -14.86
CA ASN A 138 -12.23 -7.19 -15.01
C ASN A 138 -12.18 -8.68 -14.60
N ALA A 139 -11.45 -8.98 -13.53
CA ALA A 139 -11.31 -10.32 -12.96
C ALA A 139 -11.50 -10.27 -11.43
N ASP A 140 -12.10 -11.31 -10.85
CA ASP A 140 -12.40 -11.30 -9.41
C ASP A 140 -11.16 -11.55 -8.53
N SER A 141 -10.07 -12.05 -9.09
CA SER A 141 -8.80 -12.25 -8.38
C SER A 141 -7.62 -12.44 -9.34
N PRO A 142 -6.37 -12.25 -8.88
CA PRO A 142 -5.18 -12.52 -9.70
C PRO A 142 -5.09 -13.98 -10.18
N ALA A 143 -5.68 -14.94 -9.45
CA ALA A 143 -5.73 -16.35 -9.86
C ALA A 143 -6.74 -16.62 -10.98
N ILE A 144 -7.76 -15.79 -11.12
CA ILE A 144 -8.69 -15.84 -12.26
C ILE A 144 -8.04 -15.14 -13.46
N LEU A 145 -7.41 -13.98 -13.23
CA LEU A 145 -6.68 -13.24 -14.25
C LEU A 145 -5.63 -14.11 -14.96
N GLU A 146 -4.90 -14.93 -14.21
CA GLU A 146 -3.92 -15.89 -14.75
C GLU A 146 -4.50 -16.91 -15.74
N LYS A 147 -5.80 -17.21 -15.65
CA LYS A 147 -6.49 -18.18 -16.50
C LYS A 147 -7.22 -17.53 -17.68
N MET A 148 -7.26 -16.20 -17.74
CA MET A 148 -7.96 -15.50 -18.82
C MET A 148 -7.16 -15.60 -20.11
N GLU A 149 -7.86 -15.92 -21.20
CA GLU A 149 -7.31 -15.90 -22.54
C GLU A 149 -7.43 -14.50 -23.15
N ASN A 150 -6.58 -14.19 -24.14
CA ASN A 150 -6.64 -12.95 -24.93
C ASN A 150 -6.48 -11.63 -24.13
N LEU A 151 -5.72 -11.66 -23.04
CA LEU A 151 -5.33 -10.43 -22.35
C LEU A 151 -4.49 -9.52 -23.27
N PRO A 152 -4.70 -8.17 -23.23
CA PRO A 152 -3.93 -7.21 -24.02
C PRO A 152 -2.47 -7.10 -23.54
N PHE A 153 -2.13 -7.73 -22.43
CA PHE A 153 -0.79 -7.83 -21.85
C PHE A 153 -0.43 -9.29 -21.59
N GLU A 154 0.84 -9.51 -21.27
CA GLU A 154 1.32 -10.76 -20.69
C GLU A 154 1.18 -10.68 -19.17
N PHE A 155 0.56 -11.68 -18.56
CA PHE A 155 0.37 -11.72 -17.12
C PHE A 155 1.27 -12.78 -16.49
N LYS A 156 1.99 -12.41 -15.42
CA LYS A 156 2.85 -13.32 -14.68
C LYS A 156 2.62 -13.19 -13.19
N LYS A 157 2.21 -14.28 -12.56
CA LYS A 157 2.15 -14.38 -11.10
C LYS A 157 3.48 -14.83 -10.53
N VAL A 158 3.91 -14.22 -9.41
CA VAL A 158 5.19 -14.49 -8.75
C VAL A 158 4.98 -14.81 -7.28
N LEU A 159 5.47 -15.99 -6.87
CA LEU A 159 5.40 -16.53 -5.51
C LEU A 159 6.77 -16.68 -4.84
N ARG A 160 7.83 -16.67 -5.66
CA ARG A 160 9.24 -16.82 -5.29
C ARG A 160 10.15 -16.38 -6.45
N CYS A 161 11.43 -16.14 -6.20
CA CYS A 161 12.38 -15.69 -7.23
C CYS A 161 12.51 -16.66 -8.39
N GLU A 162 12.40 -17.97 -8.14
CA GLU A 162 12.52 -19.02 -9.15
C GLU A 162 11.46 -18.90 -10.25
N ASP A 163 10.32 -18.28 -9.95
CA ASP A 163 9.24 -18.10 -10.92
C ASP A 163 9.62 -17.11 -12.05
N VAL A 164 10.65 -16.29 -11.84
CA VAL A 164 11.11 -15.26 -12.80
C VAL A 164 12.53 -15.45 -13.33
N ILE A 165 13.29 -16.45 -12.87
CA ILE A 165 14.69 -16.66 -13.32
C ILE A 165 14.81 -16.85 -14.84
N SER A 166 13.87 -17.58 -15.44
CA SER A 166 13.81 -17.82 -16.89
C SER A 166 12.66 -17.07 -17.57
N TYR A 167 12.05 -16.11 -16.85
CA TYR A 167 10.97 -15.33 -17.38
C TYR A 167 11.53 -14.24 -18.28
N SER A 168 11.20 -14.30 -19.57
CA SER A 168 11.49 -13.26 -20.54
C SER A 168 10.19 -12.91 -21.24
N PRO A 169 9.62 -11.73 -20.93
CA PRO A 169 8.36 -11.32 -21.54
C PRO A 169 8.45 -11.27 -23.07
N SER A 170 7.38 -11.71 -23.73
CA SER A 170 7.27 -11.76 -25.18
C SER A 170 6.43 -10.62 -25.77
N LYS A 171 5.67 -9.92 -24.94
CA LYS A 171 4.82 -8.78 -25.31
C LYS A 171 5.39 -7.45 -24.79
N ASP A 172 5.05 -6.36 -25.47
CA ASP A 172 5.39 -4.99 -25.05
C ASP A 172 4.60 -4.51 -23.82
N LYS A 173 3.53 -5.21 -23.44
CA LYS A 173 2.70 -4.91 -22.26
C LYS A 173 2.77 -6.07 -21.30
N VAL A 174 3.24 -5.83 -20.08
CA VAL A 174 3.48 -6.87 -19.07
C VAL A 174 2.93 -6.43 -17.73
N VAL A 175 2.19 -7.34 -17.08
CA VAL A 175 1.74 -7.20 -15.69
C VAL A 175 2.28 -8.36 -14.89
N VAL A 176 3.17 -8.05 -13.94
CA VAL A 176 3.68 -9.01 -12.94
C VAL A 176 2.95 -8.79 -11.63
N TRP A 177 2.34 -9.84 -11.08
CA TRP A 177 1.68 -9.81 -9.78
C TRP A 177 2.46 -10.64 -8.75
N SER A 178 3.12 -9.97 -7.81
CA SER A 178 3.81 -10.59 -6.69
C SER A 178 2.86 -10.75 -5.51
N ARG A 179 2.87 -11.89 -4.83
CA ARG A 179 2.09 -12.07 -3.58
C ARG A 179 2.77 -11.48 -2.33
N PHE A 180 3.89 -10.76 -2.47
CA PHE A 180 4.59 -10.14 -1.35
C PHE A 180 4.25 -8.65 -1.26
N PRO A 181 4.19 -8.08 -0.05
CA PRO A 181 4.41 -8.71 1.26
C PRO A 181 3.25 -9.57 1.81
N ASP A 182 2.04 -9.47 1.25
CA ASP A 182 0.81 -10.00 1.86
C ASP A 182 0.87 -11.49 2.24
N LYS A 183 1.46 -12.33 1.37
CA LYS A 183 1.69 -13.76 1.66
C LYS A 183 2.39 -13.99 3.00
N LYS A 184 3.44 -13.23 3.30
CA LYS A 184 4.22 -13.38 4.54
C LYS A 184 3.48 -12.84 5.75
N LEU A 185 2.78 -11.71 5.57
CA LEU A 185 1.88 -11.17 6.60
C LEU A 185 0.79 -12.17 6.97
N HIS A 186 0.23 -12.88 5.98
CA HIS A 186 -0.75 -13.94 6.17
C HIS A 186 -0.18 -15.18 6.87
N GLU A 187 1.04 -15.60 6.55
CA GLU A 187 1.74 -16.71 7.20
C GLU A 187 1.97 -16.45 8.70
N LEU A 188 2.24 -15.19 9.07
CA LEU A 188 2.54 -14.77 10.45
C LEU A 188 1.34 -14.26 11.23
N ARG A 189 0.13 -14.31 10.64
CA ARG A 189 -1.05 -13.59 11.10
C ARG A 189 -1.40 -13.80 12.59
N GLU A 190 -1.12 -14.98 13.15
CA GLU A 190 -1.40 -15.33 14.55
C GLU A 190 -0.23 -15.05 15.51
N SER A 191 1.01 -15.09 15.03
CA SER A 191 2.24 -14.95 15.84
C SER A 191 2.99 -13.64 15.60
N PHE A 192 2.41 -12.75 14.80
CA PHE A 192 3.06 -11.54 14.31
C PHE A 192 3.64 -10.67 15.43
N SER A 193 4.91 -10.30 15.25
CA SER A 193 5.61 -9.27 15.98
C SER A 193 6.02 -8.13 15.04
N MET A 194 6.21 -6.92 15.58
CA MET A 194 6.69 -5.79 14.77
C MET A 194 8.06 -6.05 14.14
N CYS A 195 8.93 -6.83 14.79
CA CYS A 195 10.23 -7.16 14.23
C CYS A 195 10.11 -8.09 13.00
N ASP A 196 9.02 -8.83 12.85
CA ASP A 196 8.81 -9.71 11.70
C ASP A 196 8.71 -8.90 10.38
N LEU A 197 8.35 -7.61 10.47
CA LEU A 197 8.34 -6.70 9.31
C LEU A 197 9.73 -6.52 8.70
N VAL A 198 10.80 -6.73 9.48
CA VAL A 198 12.17 -6.71 8.95
C VAL A 198 12.36 -7.85 7.96
N ASP A 199 12.00 -9.08 8.34
CA ASP A 199 12.12 -10.25 7.47
C ASP A 199 11.15 -10.18 6.28
N ILE A 200 9.91 -9.76 6.52
CA ILE A 200 8.92 -9.51 5.45
C ILE A 200 9.47 -8.51 4.43
N TYR A 201 10.10 -7.44 4.90
CA TYR A 201 10.71 -6.44 4.01
C TYR A 201 11.87 -7.02 3.21
N GLN A 202 12.79 -7.77 3.84
CA GLN A 202 13.91 -8.38 3.13
C GLN A 202 13.43 -9.36 2.04
N ASP A 203 12.42 -10.18 2.34
CA ASP A 203 11.80 -11.07 1.36
C ASP A 203 11.13 -10.28 0.22
N THR A 204 10.40 -9.21 0.55
CA THR A 204 9.73 -8.33 -0.42
C THR A 204 10.74 -7.66 -1.36
N LYS A 205 11.81 -7.09 -0.80
CA LYS A 205 12.92 -6.49 -1.55
C LYS A 205 13.59 -7.51 -2.46
N LYS A 206 13.91 -8.69 -1.94
CA LYS A 206 14.55 -9.76 -2.71
C LYS A 206 13.70 -10.17 -3.91
N ILE A 207 12.41 -10.38 -3.71
CA ILE A 207 11.47 -10.74 -4.78
C ILE A 207 11.37 -9.63 -5.82
N LEU A 208 11.26 -8.37 -5.39
CA LEU A 208 11.21 -7.25 -6.32
C LEU A 208 12.49 -7.16 -7.16
N ILE A 209 13.67 -7.33 -6.56
CA ILE A 209 14.94 -7.35 -7.30
C ILE A 209 14.97 -8.49 -8.34
N CYS A 210 14.51 -9.69 -7.98
CA CYS A 210 14.39 -10.81 -8.92
C CYS A 210 13.48 -10.45 -10.12
N ILE A 211 12.34 -9.81 -9.86
CA ILE A 211 11.40 -9.35 -10.90
C ILE A 211 12.04 -8.27 -11.77
N LEU A 212 12.66 -7.25 -11.17
CA LEU A 212 13.31 -6.16 -11.89
C LEU A 212 14.42 -6.66 -12.82
N ASN A 213 15.26 -7.58 -12.34
CA ASN A 213 16.34 -8.16 -13.15
C ASN A 213 15.80 -8.87 -14.41
N SER A 214 14.68 -9.59 -14.29
CA SER A 214 14.02 -10.25 -15.42
C SER A 214 13.34 -9.25 -16.38
N LEU A 215 12.71 -8.21 -15.86
CA LEU A 215 12.00 -7.23 -16.69
C LEU A 215 12.94 -6.28 -17.42
N PHE A 216 14.02 -5.85 -16.79
CA PHE A 216 14.91 -4.86 -17.40
C PHE A 216 15.72 -5.39 -18.61
N ASP A 217 15.60 -6.67 -18.95
CA ASP A 217 16.15 -7.20 -20.21
C ASP A 217 15.34 -6.75 -21.43
N ASN A 218 14.05 -6.44 -21.25
CA ASN A 218 13.15 -6.05 -22.33
C ASN A 218 12.54 -4.64 -22.15
N PHE A 219 12.67 -4.05 -20.95
CA PHE A 219 12.06 -2.76 -20.62
C PHE A 219 13.10 -1.79 -20.06
N ASP A 220 13.05 -0.52 -20.47
CA ASP A 220 13.91 0.53 -19.88
C ASP A 220 13.34 1.10 -18.58
N LYS A 221 12.04 0.93 -18.38
CA LYS A 221 11.27 1.45 -17.24
C LYS A 221 10.31 0.40 -16.72
N VAL A 222 10.30 0.24 -15.40
CA VAL A 222 9.34 -0.60 -14.67
C VAL A 222 8.56 0.27 -13.69
N TYR A 223 7.25 0.08 -13.67
CA TYR A 223 6.34 0.71 -12.70
C TYR A 223 6.03 -0.30 -11.60
N VAL A 224 6.14 0.11 -10.33
CA VAL A 224 5.81 -0.74 -9.18
C VAL A 224 4.72 -0.06 -8.35
N THR A 225 3.67 -0.80 -8.03
CA THR A 225 2.61 -0.31 -7.15
C THR A 225 2.04 -1.43 -6.27
N SER A 226 0.99 -1.12 -5.52
CA SER A 226 0.26 -2.05 -4.68
C SER A 226 -1.22 -2.03 -5.01
N ASP A 227 -1.87 -3.18 -4.82
CA ASP A 227 -3.32 -3.29 -4.85
C ASP A 227 -3.98 -2.70 -3.59
N HIS A 228 -3.33 -2.84 -2.43
CA HIS A 228 -3.68 -2.18 -1.18
C HIS A 228 -2.49 -2.09 -0.21
N GLY A 229 -2.63 -1.31 0.85
CA GLY A 229 -1.78 -1.40 2.04
C GLY A 229 -2.49 -2.13 3.18
N TYR A 230 -1.99 -1.93 4.40
CA TYR A 230 -2.54 -2.59 5.59
C TYR A 230 -2.30 -1.77 6.87
N ILE A 231 -3.04 -2.11 7.93
CA ILE A 231 -2.80 -1.67 9.30
C ILE A 231 -2.45 -2.84 10.21
N ILE A 232 -1.81 -2.50 11.33
CA ILE A 232 -1.40 -3.45 12.37
C ILE A 232 -2.22 -3.17 13.63
N ASP A 233 -2.70 -4.24 14.28
CA ASP A 233 -3.62 -4.14 15.42
C ASP A 233 -2.99 -3.48 16.66
N GLN A 234 -1.66 -3.50 16.83
CA GLN A 234 -0.97 -3.00 18.03
C GLN A 234 -1.25 -1.51 18.35
N TYR A 235 -1.57 -0.69 17.32
CA TYR A 235 -1.82 0.74 17.48
C TYR A 235 -3.20 1.19 16.94
N ILE A 236 -4.19 0.30 16.97
CA ILE A 236 -5.57 0.64 16.59
C ILE A 236 -6.21 1.64 17.56
N TRP A 237 -7.20 2.38 17.05
CA TRP A 237 -7.96 3.31 17.87
C TRP A 237 -9.05 2.57 18.64
N LYS A 238 -9.02 2.72 19.97
CA LYS A 238 -10.02 2.16 20.87
C LYS A 238 -11.37 2.87 20.73
N GLY A 239 -12.45 2.19 21.13
CA GLY A 239 -13.79 2.76 21.23
C GLY A 239 -14.81 2.20 20.25
N LEU A 240 -14.38 1.34 19.31
CA LEU A 240 -15.27 0.58 18.44
C LEU A 240 -15.55 -0.80 19.02
N ARG A 241 -16.82 -1.21 19.06
CA ARG A 241 -17.26 -2.58 19.40
C ARG A 241 -18.15 -3.10 18.28
N ASP A 242 -18.12 -4.41 18.06
CA ASP A 242 -19.11 -5.13 17.24
C ASP A 242 -19.22 -4.71 15.76
N PHE A 243 -18.09 -4.44 15.10
CA PHE A 243 -18.07 -4.22 13.66
C PHE A 243 -18.30 -5.58 12.95
N PRO A 244 -19.24 -5.65 11.99
CA PRO A 244 -19.78 -6.92 11.52
C PRO A 244 -18.82 -7.74 10.66
N SER A 245 -17.66 -7.19 10.27
CA SER A 245 -16.78 -7.78 9.26
C SER A 245 -15.31 -7.71 9.67
N ASP A 246 -14.55 -8.76 9.37
CA ASP A 246 -13.10 -8.75 9.58
C ASP A 246 -12.34 -7.99 8.50
N LYS A 247 -13.04 -7.63 7.41
CA LYS A 247 -12.50 -6.93 6.24
C LYS A 247 -12.63 -5.40 6.31
N ARG A 248 -13.02 -4.84 7.46
CA ARG A 248 -13.15 -3.38 7.68
C ARG A 248 -14.13 -2.65 6.74
N TYR A 249 -14.93 -3.39 5.97
CA TYR A 249 -16.10 -2.92 5.23
C TYR A 249 -17.29 -3.89 5.38
N SER A 250 -18.51 -3.39 5.21
CA SER A 250 -19.76 -4.16 5.23
C SER A 250 -20.84 -3.52 4.36
N ASN A 251 -21.74 -4.31 3.78
CA ASN A 251 -22.91 -3.80 3.05
C ASN A 251 -24.03 -3.30 3.99
N ALA A 252 -24.01 -3.72 5.26
CA ALA A 252 -24.97 -3.31 6.28
C ALA A 252 -24.24 -2.80 7.52
N MET A 253 -24.78 -1.73 8.13
CA MET A 253 -24.20 -1.10 9.31
C MET A 253 -25.28 -0.63 10.28
N SER A 254 -25.08 -0.90 11.58
CA SER A 254 -25.94 -0.36 12.62
C SER A 254 -25.73 1.14 12.80
N GLU A 255 -26.79 1.86 13.20
CA GLU A 255 -26.77 3.31 13.31
C GLU A 255 -25.65 3.83 14.25
N SER A 256 -25.41 3.10 15.34
CA SER A 256 -24.37 3.45 16.33
C SER A 256 -22.94 3.42 15.77
N LEU A 257 -22.70 2.67 14.70
CA LEU A 257 -21.39 2.48 14.08
C LEU A 257 -21.16 3.38 12.86
N LYS A 258 -22.21 3.94 12.27
CA LYS A 258 -22.11 4.80 11.08
C LYS A 258 -21.19 6.00 11.27
N LYS A 259 -21.09 6.55 12.49
CA LYS A 259 -20.18 7.65 12.83
C LYS A 259 -18.68 7.32 12.71
N TYR A 260 -18.32 6.04 12.67
CA TYR A 260 -16.95 5.56 12.45
C TYR A 260 -16.69 5.10 11.02
N CYS A 261 -17.69 5.28 10.14
CA CYS A 261 -17.69 4.76 8.79
C CYS A 261 -17.98 5.85 7.76
N LYS A 262 -17.66 5.56 6.50
CA LYS A 262 -18.19 6.29 5.34
C LYS A 262 -18.88 5.29 4.40
N PHE A 263 -19.99 5.70 3.81
CA PHE A 263 -20.72 4.88 2.84
C PHE A 263 -20.27 5.24 1.42
N ILE A 264 -19.57 4.32 0.75
CA ILE A 264 -18.97 4.53 -0.58
C ILE A 264 -19.15 3.24 -1.38
N ASN A 265 -19.55 3.37 -2.65
CA ASN A 265 -19.70 2.24 -3.60
C ASN A 265 -20.56 1.08 -3.08
N GLY A 266 -21.60 1.36 -2.28
CA GLY A 266 -22.48 0.34 -1.71
C GLY A 266 -21.96 -0.31 -0.40
N TYR A 267 -20.84 0.17 0.14
CA TYR A 267 -20.24 -0.38 1.37
C TYR A 267 -20.05 0.70 2.43
N TRP A 268 -20.28 0.33 3.69
CA TRP A 268 -19.82 1.06 4.86
C TRP A 268 -18.39 0.65 5.18
N LEU A 269 -17.45 1.58 5.06
CA LEU A 269 -16.03 1.36 5.31
C LEU A 269 -15.58 2.06 6.59
N LEU A 270 -14.78 1.40 7.41
CA LEU A 270 -14.19 2.01 8.60
C LEU A 270 -13.20 3.10 8.24
N THR A 271 -13.38 4.27 8.83
CA THR A 271 -12.41 5.37 8.74
C THR A 271 -11.25 5.14 9.70
N GLY A 272 -10.06 5.57 9.29
CA GLY A 272 -8.89 5.58 10.15
C GLY A 272 -8.55 4.21 10.68
N ARG A 273 -7.95 4.16 11.87
CA ARG A 273 -7.42 2.91 12.44
C ARG A 273 -8.35 2.30 13.48
N TYR A 274 -9.65 2.63 13.45
CA TYR A 274 -10.63 1.95 14.28
C TYR A 274 -10.72 0.48 13.88
N ASN A 275 -10.71 -0.43 14.83
CA ASN A 275 -10.95 -1.84 14.58
C ASN A 275 -11.70 -2.44 15.78
N THR A 276 -12.40 -3.54 15.56
CA THR A 276 -13.03 -4.28 16.65
C THR A 276 -12.24 -5.52 16.99
N ILE A 277 -11.83 -5.59 18.25
CA ILE A 277 -11.32 -6.82 18.84
C ILE A 277 -12.52 -7.74 19.03
N LYS A 278 -12.81 -8.60 18.05
CA LYS A 278 -13.76 -9.70 18.25
C LYS A 278 -13.16 -10.69 19.26
N ARG A 279 -14.01 -11.37 20.04
CA ARG A 279 -13.57 -12.43 20.96
C ARG A 279 -13.17 -13.67 20.14
N GLY A 280 -11.90 -14.10 20.21
CA GLY A 280 -11.37 -15.24 19.45
C GLY A 280 -9.98 -14.99 18.85
N ARG A 281 -9.45 -15.97 18.08
CA ARG A 281 -8.20 -15.81 17.30
C ARG A 281 -8.47 -14.91 16.11
N HIS A 282 -7.77 -13.78 16.02
CA HIS A 282 -7.85 -12.87 14.89
C HIS A 282 -6.46 -12.46 14.46
N GLY A 283 -6.32 -12.10 13.19
CA GLY A 283 -5.05 -11.64 12.67
C GLY A 283 -4.67 -10.25 13.12
N ASN A 284 -3.38 -10.06 13.36
CA ASN A 284 -2.79 -8.78 13.71
C ASN A 284 -2.68 -7.78 12.54
N ILE A 285 -2.95 -8.24 11.31
CA ILE A 285 -2.90 -7.46 10.07
C ILE A 285 -4.31 -7.34 9.48
N ARG A 286 -4.67 -6.13 9.04
CA ARG A 286 -5.99 -5.81 8.49
C ARG A 286 -5.89 -4.86 7.31
N HIS A 287 -6.82 -5.03 6.37
CA HIS A 287 -7.03 -4.15 5.22
C HIS A 287 -8.53 -4.05 4.91
N GLY A 288 -8.90 -3.31 3.85
CA GLY A 288 -10.28 -3.13 3.37
C GLY A 288 -10.99 -1.86 3.85
N GLY A 289 -10.44 -1.14 4.82
CA GLY A 289 -10.98 0.13 5.33
C GLY A 289 -10.54 1.36 4.53
N LEU A 290 -10.64 2.52 5.18
CA LEU A 290 -10.21 3.83 4.65
C LEU A 290 -8.99 4.41 5.38
N SER A 291 -8.23 3.61 6.13
CA SER A 291 -6.97 4.10 6.72
C SER A 291 -6.04 4.62 5.63
N PHE A 292 -5.30 5.69 5.90
CA PHE A 292 -4.38 6.23 4.90
C PHE A 292 -3.32 5.22 4.48
N LEU A 293 -2.83 4.36 5.39
CA LEU A 293 -1.87 3.30 5.08
C LEU A 293 -2.50 2.05 4.43
N GLU A 294 -3.83 1.97 4.33
CA GLU A 294 -4.52 0.99 3.49
C GLU A 294 -4.70 1.54 2.06
N VAL A 295 -5.13 2.80 1.95
CA VAL A 295 -5.61 3.36 0.68
C VAL A 295 -4.52 4.05 -0.12
N ILE A 296 -3.60 4.78 0.52
CA ILE A 296 -2.49 5.45 -0.17
C ILE A 296 -1.37 4.42 -0.35
N THR A 297 -1.14 4.00 -1.59
CA THR A 297 -0.19 2.94 -1.92
C THR A 297 1.08 3.51 -2.54
N PRO A 298 2.23 2.82 -2.40
CA PRO A 298 3.44 3.16 -3.14
C PRO A 298 3.21 3.21 -4.65
N PHE A 299 3.83 4.17 -5.32
CA PHE A 299 3.97 4.16 -6.77
C PHE A 299 5.40 4.55 -7.13
N ILE A 300 6.14 3.61 -7.71
CA ILE A 300 7.57 3.72 -7.94
C ILE A 300 7.84 3.58 -9.43
N GLU A 301 8.44 4.59 -10.05
CA GLU A 301 8.98 4.48 -11.40
C GLU A 301 10.48 4.18 -11.30
N ILE A 302 10.92 3.10 -11.93
CA ILE A 302 12.30 2.63 -11.82
C ILE A 302 12.89 2.53 -13.23
N CYS A 303 14.00 3.21 -13.47
CA CYS A 303 14.78 3.11 -14.70
C CYS A 303 16.20 2.63 -14.40
N LYS A 304 16.81 1.87 -15.31
CA LYS A 304 18.25 1.59 -15.25
C LYS A 304 19.03 2.91 -15.28
N ARG A 305 20.04 3.06 -14.42
CA ARG A 305 21.00 4.18 -14.55
C ARG A 305 21.80 4.01 -15.83
N SER A 306 22.02 5.10 -16.56
CA SER A 306 22.91 5.03 -17.72
C SER A 306 24.33 4.68 -17.25
N ARG A 307 25.09 3.93 -18.04
CA ARG A 307 26.48 3.53 -17.69
C ARG A 307 27.42 4.72 -17.45
N ASN A 308 27.01 5.94 -17.80
CA ASN A 308 27.81 7.16 -17.69
C ASN A 308 27.55 7.98 -16.40
N GLU A 309 26.71 7.49 -15.48
CA GLU A 309 26.34 8.17 -14.23
C GLU A 309 26.85 7.45 -12.96
N LYS A 310 27.86 6.57 -13.09
CA LYS A 310 28.57 5.94 -11.96
C LYS A 310 29.92 6.59 -11.73
#